data_AF-A0A0C9YJQ7-F1
#
_entry.id   AF-A0A0C9YJQ7-F1
#
_cell.length_a   1.000
_cell.length_b   1.000
_cell.length_c   1.000
_cell.angle_alpha   90.00
_cell.angle_beta   90.00
_cell.angle_gamma   90.00
#
_symmetry.space_group_name_H-M   'P 1'
#
loop_
_entity.id
_entity.type
_entity.pdbx_description
1 polymer ?
#
loop_
_entity_poly.entity_id
_entity_poly.type
_entity_poly.pdbx_seq_one_letter_code
_entity_poly.pdbx_strand_id
1 'polypeptide(L)'
;HAERESIANSLACAERILEEVNETIRDREGRERLGEVSEELRIGKDCLDLTLPTHHLGPRSLLKEGVLAKAKSGRKLRVLLCSDILLLLNESEGEGLYQAASS
;
A
#
# COMPACT_ATOMS: atom_id res chain seq x y z
N HIS A 1 32.50 -13.52 -28.52
CA HIS A 1 31.56 -12.37 -28.53
C HIS A 1 30.11 -12.82 -28.47
N ALA A 2 29.66 -13.73 -29.35
CA ALA A 2 28.28 -14.24 -29.36
C ALA A 2 27.80 -14.90 -28.04
N GLU A 3 28.66 -15.66 -27.36
CA GLU A 3 28.31 -16.28 -26.06
C GLU A 3 28.05 -15.23 -24.97
N ARG A 4 28.85 -14.16 -24.94
CA ARG A 4 28.67 -13.05 -23.99
C ARG A 4 27.36 -12.31 -24.25
N GLU A 5 26.99 -12.12 -25.51
CA GLU A 5 25.70 -11.52 -25.89
C GLU A 5 24.53 -12.43 -25.51
N SER A 6 24.65 -13.74 -25.74
CA SER A 6 23.62 -14.71 -25.33
C SER A 6 23.42 -14.70 -23.82
N ILE A 7 24.50 -14.66 -23.03
CA ILE A 7 24.43 -14.59 -21.57
C ILE A 7 23.79 -13.27 -21.12
N ALA A 8 24.16 -12.15 -21.73
CA ALA A 8 23.58 -10.84 -21.41
C ALA A 8 22.08 -10.77 -21.71
N ASN A 9 21.65 -11.33 -22.85
CA ASN A 9 20.23 -11.40 -23.20
C ASN A 9 19.44 -12.28 -22.24
N SER A 10 20.00 -13.43 -21.85
CA SER A 10 19.38 -14.32 -20.86
C SER A 10 19.24 -13.63 -19.49
N LEU A 11 20.27 -12.87 -19.07
CA LEU A 11 20.23 -12.10 -17.83
C LEU A 11 19.13 -11.03 -17.88
N ALA A 12 19.10 -10.22 -18.93
CA ALA A 12 18.09 -9.18 -19.09
C ALA A 12 16.65 -9.76 -19.14
N CYS A 13 16.48 -10.93 -19.75
CA CYS A 13 15.20 -11.63 -19.74
C CYS A 13 14.81 -12.08 -18.33
N ALA A 14 15.76 -12.67 -17.57
CA ALA A 14 15.51 -13.09 -16.20
C ALA A 14 15.19 -11.90 -15.29
N GLU A 15 15.91 -10.78 -15.40
CA GLU A 15 15.65 -9.56 -14.65
C GLU A 15 14.26 -9.00 -14.94
N ARG A 16 13.86 -8.95 -16.20
CA ARG A 16 12.51 -8.50 -16.60
C ARG A 16 11.42 -9.40 -16.01
N ILE A 17 11.61 -10.71 -16.06
CA ILE A 17 10.65 -11.67 -15.47
C ILE A 17 10.56 -11.47 -13.96
N LEU A 18 11.70 -11.29 -13.28
CA LEU A 18 11.72 -11.05 -11.84
C LEU A 18 11.01 -9.74 -11.47
N GLU A 19 11.21 -8.68 -12.23
CA GLU A 19 10.54 -7.40 -12.03
C GLU A 19 9.02 -7.53 -12.22
N GLU A 20 8.58 -8.17 -13.31
CA GLU A 20 7.16 -8.41 -13.60
C GLU A 20 6.47 -9.25 -12.52
N VAL A 21 7.14 -10.30 -12.04
CA VAL A 21 6.64 -11.13 -10.93
C VAL A 21 6.56 -10.34 -9.63
N ASN A 22 7.59 -9.56 -9.31
CA ASN A 22 7.62 -8.76 -8.09
C ASN A 22 6.52 -7.71 -8.06
N GLU A 23 6.28 -7.01 -9.17
CA GLU A 23 5.19 -6.03 -9.25
C GLU A 23 3.82 -6.71 -9.18
N THR A 24 3.65 -7.86 -9.84
CA THR A 24 2.39 -8.61 -9.79
C THR A 24 2.07 -9.08 -8.35
N ILE A 25 3.07 -9.58 -7.63
CA ILE A 25 2.92 -9.98 -6.22
C ILE A 25 2.57 -8.76 -5.37
N ARG A 26 3.31 -7.65 -5.52
CA ARG A 26 3.07 -6.42 -4.76
C ARG A 26 1.68 -5.86 -5.00
N ASP A 27 1.19 -5.86 -6.23
CA ASP A 27 -0.15 -5.42 -6.58
C ASP A 27 -1.24 -6.30 -5.97
N ARG A 28 -1.02 -7.61 -5.96
CA ARG A 28 -1.94 -8.58 -5.36
C ARG A 28 -1.99 -8.42 -3.85
N GLU A 29 -0.84 -8.46 -3.18
CA GLU A 29 -0.72 -8.29 -1.73
C GLU A 29 -1.24 -6.92 -1.30
N GLY A 30 -0.93 -5.87 -2.07
CA GLY A 30 -1.43 -4.52 -1.84
C GLY A 30 -2.96 -4.44 -1.90
N ARG A 31 -3.59 -5.09 -2.88
CA ARG A 31 -5.06 -5.16 -2.97
C ARG A 31 -5.69 -5.96 -1.85
N GLU A 32 -5.13 -7.13 -1.52
CA GLU A 32 -5.58 -7.94 -0.38
C GLU A 32 -5.50 -7.12 0.91
N ARG A 33 -4.38 -6.42 1.14
CA ARG A 33 -4.18 -5.56 2.31
C ARG A 33 -5.12 -4.36 2.37
N LEU A 34 -5.40 -3.70 1.24
CA LEU A 34 -6.38 -2.63 1.18
C LEU A 34 -7.80 -3.13 1.50
N GLY A 35 -8.14 -4.35 1.09
CA GLY A 35 -9.39 -5.02 1.44
C GLY A 35 -9.54 -5.21 2.94
N GLU A 36 -8.55 -5.82 3.59
CA GLU A 36 -8.53 -6.02 5.06
C GLU A 36 -8.72 -4.71 5.82
N VAL A 37 -7.99 -3.66 5.42
CA VAL A 37 -8.07 -2.35 6.08
C VAL A 37 -9.44 -1.70 5.87
N SER A 38 -10.06 -1.91 4.71
CA SER A 38 -11.39 -1.36 4.40
C SER A 38 -12.49 -1.92 5.31
N GLU A 39 -12.36 -3.16 5.76
CA GLU A 39 -13.33 -3.78 6.68
C GLU A 39 -13.32 -3.12 8.07
N GLU A 40 -12.15 -2.65 8.50
CA GLU A 40 -11.93 -2.03 9.82
C GLU A 40 -11.95 -0.49 9.79
N LEU A 41 -11.86 0.13 8.61
CA LEU A 41 -11.71 1.58 8.48
C LEU A 41 -13.06 2.30 8.51
N ARG A 42 -13.29 3.04 9.59
CA ARG A 42 -14.50 3.87 9.76
C ARG A 42 -14.15 5.35 9.85
N ILE A 43 -14.82 6.17 9.04
CA ILE A 43 -14.75 7.62 9.10
C ILE A 43 -16.08 8.14 9.60
N GLY A 44 -16.15 8.46 10.90
CA GLY A 44 -17.40 8.80 11.55
C GLY A 44 -18.37 7.61 11.56
N LYS A 45 -19.46 7.71 10.79
CA LYS A 45 -20.45 6.62 10.63
C LYS A 45 -20.26 5.84 9.33
N ASP A 46 -19.44 6.35 8.42
CA ASP A 46 -19.28 5.79 7.08
C ASP A 46 -18.10 4.82 7.03
N CYS A 47 -18.24 3.77 6.24
CA CYS A 47 -17.16 2.83 5.94
C CYS A 47 -16.42 3.33 4.69
N LEU A 48 -15.10 3.45 4.77
CA LEU A 48 -14.29 3.85 3.63
C LEU A 48 -13.72 2.61 2.96
N ASP A 49 -14.26 2.25 1.80
CA ASP A 49 -13.75 1.18 0.97
C ASP A 49 -12.52 1.66 0.16
N LEU A 50 -11.36 1.11 0.49
CA LEU A 50 -10.10 1.43 -0.14
C LEU A 50 -9.86 0.68 -1.46
N THR A 51 -10.65 -0.34 -1.75
CA THR A 51 -10.53 -1.16 -2.98
C THR A 51 -11.20 -0.49 -4.18
N LEU A 52 -12.04 0.52 -3.95
CA LEU A 52 -12.67 1.30 -5.01
C LEU A 52 -11.63 2.07 -5.84
N PRO A 53 -11.88 2.23 -7.16
CA PRO A 53 -10.97 2.95 -8.03
C PRO A 53 -10.87 4.43 -7.65
N THR A 54 -9.71 5.00 -7.93
CA THR A 54 -9.43 6.43 -7.75
C THR A 54 -10.07 7.24 -8.89
N HIS A 55 -10.28 8.54 -8.69
CA HIS A 55 -10.91 9.40 -9.70
C HIS A 55 -10.13 9.49 -11.02
N HIS A 56 -8.79 9.41 -10.98
CA HIS A 56 -7.95 9.68 -12.15
C HIS A 56 -6.77 8.72 -12.33
N LEU A 57 -6.36 7.98 -11.30
CA LEU A 57 -5.16 7.14 -11.31
C LEU A 57 -5.48 5.65 -11.51
N GLY A 58 -6.75 5.31 -11.77
CA GLY A 58 -7.17 3.92 -11.90
C GLY A 58 -7.26 3.20 -10.54
N PRO A 59 -6.96 1.89 -10.47
CA PRO A 59 -6.96 1.14 -9.23
C PRO A 59 -5.97 1.72 -8.21
N ARG A 60 -6.36 1.76 -6.93
CA ARG A 60 -5.49 2.22 -5.86
C ARG A 60 -4.37 1.21 -5.60
N SER A 61 -3.12 1.67 -5.55
CA SER A 61 -1.96 0.85 -5.16
C SER A 61 -1.47 1.23 -3.75
N LEU A 62 -1.20 0.24 -2.91
CA LEU A 62 -0.55 0.43 -1.62
C LEU A 62 0.96 0.57 -1.84
N LEU A 63 1.50 1.76 -1.60
CA LEU A 63 2.93 2.06 -1.82
C LEU A 63 3.76 1.76 -0.58
N LYS A 64 3.23 2.07 0.61
CA LYS A 64 3.94 1.83 1.87
C LYS A 64 2.97 1.77 3.06
N GLU A 65 3.28 0.89 4.00
CA GLU A 65 2.62 0.82 5.29
C GLU A 65 3.67 0.90 6.42
N GLY A 66 3.34 1.53 7.54
CA GLY A 66 4.21 1.52 8.72
C GLY A 66 3.67 2.34 9.89
N VAL A 67 4.47 2.46 10.95
CA VAL A 67 4.14 3.27 12.13
C VAL A 67 5.03 4.51 12.15
N LEU A 68 4.43 5.69 12.27
CA LEU A 68 5.11 6.97 12.43
C LEU A 68 4.80 7.59 13.79
N ALA A 69 5.76 8.30 14.37
CA ALA A 69 5.55 9.08 15.59
C ALA A 69 5.27 10.55 15.25
N LYS A 70 4.17 11.11 15.77
CA LYS A 70 3.82 12.52 15.58
C LYS A 70 4.81 13.41 16.34
N ALA A 71 5.60 14.20 15.61
CA ALA A 71 6.74 14.95 16.15
C ALA A 71 6.47 15.77 17.43
N LYS A 72 5.29 16.40 17.55
CA LYS A 72 4.95 17.23 18.71
C LYS A 72 4.42 16.46 19.92
N SER A 73 3.78 15.30 19.71
CA SER A 73 3.11 14.56 20.79
C SER A 73 3.74 13.19 21.07
N GLY A 74 4.67 12.73 20.23
CA GLY A 74 5.24 11.38 20.29
C GLY A 74 4.23 10.26 19.98
N ARG A 75 2.96 10.60 19.69
CA ARG A 75 1.89 9.62 19.47
C ARG A 75 2.22 8.77 18.25
N LYS A 76 2.19 7.44 18.42
CA LYS A 76 2.32 6.47 17.33
C LYS A 76 1.04 6.46 16.50
N LEU A 77 1.20 6.53 15.19
CA LEU A 77 0.14 6.47 14.19
C LEU A 77 0.52 5.39 13.20
N ARG A 78 -0.44 4.53 12.84
CA ARG A 78 -0.28 3.66 11.68
C ARG A 78 -0.55 4.49 10.43
N VAL A 79 0.26 4.29 9.41
CA VAL A 79 0.27 5.09 8.19
C VAL A 79 0.19 4.17 6.98
N LEU A 80 -0.76 4.48 6.09
CA LEU A 80 -0.88 3.84 4.79
C LEU A 80 -0.71 4.91 3.71
N LEU A 81 0.33 4.75 2.91
CA LEU A 81 0.58 5.57 1.73
C LEU A 81 0.06 4.80 0.51
N CYS A 82 -0.96 5.36 -0.13
CA CYS A 82 -1.50 4.88 -1.39
C CYS A 82 -1.07 5.81 -2.54
N SER A 83 -1.36 5.42 -3.78
CA SER A 83 -1.08 6.22 -4.98
C SER A 83 -1.76 7.60 -5.00
N ASP A 84 -2.91 7.73 -4.37
CA ASP A 84 -3.78 8.92 -4.42
C ASP A 84 -4.01 9.58 -3.05
N ILE A 85 -3.88 8.83 -1.97
CA ILE A 85 -4.18 9.28 -0.60
C ILE A 85 -3.13 8.81 0.41
N LEU A 86 -2.99 9.59 1.48
CA LEU A 86 -2.20 9.24 2.67
C LEU A 86 -3.14 9.15 3.87
N LEU A 87 -3.22 7.97 4.49
CA LEU A 87 -4.06 7.72 5.66
C LEU A 87 -3.20 7.72 6.92
N LEU A 88 -3.63 8.50 7.93
CA LEU A 88 -3.08 8.53 9.27
C LEU A 88 -4.11 7.95 10.23
N LEU A 89 -3.85 6.75 10.71
CA LEU A 89 -4.76 5.98 11.54
C LEU A 89 -4.27 5.99 12.99
N ASN A 90 -5.19 6.30 13.90
CA ASN A 90 -4.95 6.13 15.32
C ASN A 90 -5.13 4.64 15.69
N GLU A 91 -4.21 4.08 16.46
CA GLU A 91 -4.51 2.88 17.26
C GLU A 91 -5.41 3.32 18.41
N SER A 92 -6.69 2.95 18.39
CA SER A 92 -7.57 3.05 19.56
C SER A 92 -7.58 1.71 20.30
N GLU A 93 -7.57 1.74 21.64
CA GLU A 93 -7.52 0.56 22.53
C GLU A 93 -8.78 -0.34 22.50
N GLY A 94 -9.75 -0.06 21.63
CA GLY A 94 -10.92 -0.90 21.37
C GLY A 94 -10.84 -1.53 19.99
N GLU A 95 -11.07 -2.85 19.94
CA GLU A 95 -11.09 -3.71 18.76
C GLU A 95 -11.44 -2.97 17.44
N GLY A 96 -10.44 -2.84 16.55
CA GLY A 96 -10.66 -2.71 15.11
C GLY A 96 -11.26 -1.39 14.58
N LEU A 97 -11.18 -0.25 15.27
CA LEU A 97 -11.63 1.03 14.71
C LEU A 97 -10.46 1.99 14.41
N TYR A 98 -9.97 1.96 13.17
CA TYR A 98 -9.12 3.04 12.68
C TYR A 98 -9.95 4.31 12.46
N GLN A 99 -9.61 5.38 13.18
CA GLN A 99 -10.17 6.71 12.92
C GLN A 99 -9.16 7.53 12.13
N ALA A 100 -9.60 8.08 10.99
CA ALA A 100 -8.83 9.08 10.27
C ALA A 100 -8.55 10.27 11.18
N ALA A 101 -7.29 10.64 11.35
CA ALA A 101 -6.90 11.76 12.20
C ALA A 101 -7.47 13.08 11.64
N SER A 102 -8.50 13.62 12.28
CA SER A 102 -8.95 15.00 12.07
C SER A 102 -7.91 15.97 12.66
N SER A 103 -7.48 16.95 11.87
CA SER A 103 -6.57 18.02 12.31
C SER A 103 -7.28 19.04 13.19
#